data_AF-A0A7K9G4J3-F1
#
_entry.id   AF-A0A7K9G4J3-F1
#
_cell.length_a   1.000
_cell.length_b   1.000
_cell.length_c   1.000
_cell.angle_alpha   90.00
_cell.angle_beta   90.00
_cell.angle_gamma   90.00
#
_symmetry.space_group_name_H-M   'P 1'
#
loop_
_entity.id
_entity.type
_entity.pdbx_description
1 polymer ?
#
loop_
_entity_poly.entity_id
_entity_poly.type
_entity_poly.pdbx_seq_one_letter_code
_entity_poly.pdbx_strand_id
1 'polypeptide(L)'
;LDNLVVPARNALCSQKFKPVDYKHLYELAAEAKMASAQIQLKVKKAEQVSKISKEQMLLKQHRQVWWQEYKRLSESRQKAEEEMKSFLDEESHKNNFFFDLRELEQKLSKEWDTYQTNALVPVWQLKEDLKLKLSQVQRYLSKESCQKPKINSAEVLQQIRFMKNQQKAILEGLILESLALERELEEYKENALVHSSEEKKGLFLGVPPELVSLECPYPDLQALVMEQYQELARGYGARLQEVDQQLEALCRNSDWKEEDQWVFQTVINQYPSDLQRRRTLYLDMLQRYLPHKSRQELVAHEKAWDHFHSIRSQRRVLLSAWAQVRKAFVLRAVAAAAEAAAAREAEVVLADSRQKQLEICADLKAKVLQWKAQQEEAAKLEAAVAARRKEKEDERERLQREQETIRRAQDKEKLKKYWAEKELKWQEQEERDLQQLEELRKLMAEQAAKDRERVQFRRALLEKRLLQKKELALLQARQQEEKEKRLEALRQQVTIVAKLDPARAVADTVASKARMGIGAKDEFELQQPLFRLHTYSEEQVISDPRLRVELALREAGLHKTLYAREVLSKLPPPKLPRRDMESTAFKM
;
A
#
# COMPACT_ATOMS: atom_id res chain seq x y z
N LEU A 1 41.38 -102.79 -15.63
CA LEU A 1 42.19 -101.83 -16.43
C LEU A 1 43.58 -101.89 -15.88
N ASP A 2 44.27 -102.90 -16.36
CA ASP A 2 45.50 -103.41 -15.84
C ASP A 2 46.63 -102.72 -16.58
N ASN A 3 47.64 -102.24 -15.85
CA ASN A 3 48.84 -101.66 -16.44
C ASN A 3 50.05 -102.36 -15.84
N LEU A 4 50.72 -103.17 -16.66
CA LEU A 4 52.00 -103.75 -16.31
C LEU A 4 53.04 -102.62 -16.17
N VAL A 5 53.88 -102.70 -15.14
CA VAL A 5 55.07 -101.85 -15.02
C VAL A 5 56.31 -102.74 -15.14
N VAL A 6 57.13 -102.47 -16.17
CA VAL A 6 58.33 -103.24 -16.50
C VAL A 6 59.48 -102.86 -15.54
N PRO A 7 60.20 -103.83 -14.93
CA PRO A 7 61.31 -103.54 -14.04
C PRO A 7 62.61 -103.25 -14.82
N ALA A 8 62.87 -101.98 -15.13
CA ALA A 8 64.17 -101.54 -15.63
C ALA A 8 65.24 -101.63 -14.53
N ARG A 9 66.33 -102.35 -14.80
CA ARG A 9 67.46 -102.53 -13.86
C ARG A 9 68.52 -101.43 -14.03
N ASN A 10 69.17 -101.12 -12.91
CA ASN A 10 70.50 -100.48 -12.78
C ASN A 10 70.64 -99.00 -13.18
N ALA A 11 70.58 -98.11 -12.19
CA ALA A 11 71.30 -96.84 -12.17
C ALA A 11 71.99 -96.66 -10.79
N LEU A 12 73.17 -96.04 -10.77
CA LEU A 12 74.09 -96.03 -9.62
C LEU A 12 73.53 -95.29 -8.40
N CYS A 13 73.15 -96.02 -7.34
CA CYS A 13 72.82 -95.42 -6.04
C CYS A 13 74.08 -94.94 -5.29
N SER A 14 74.15 -93.65 -4.98
CA SER A 14 75.20 -93.09 -4.13
C SER A 14 74.98 -93.45 -2.65
N GLN A 15 76.03 -93.96 -1.99
CA GLN A 15 75.99 -94.41 -0.59
C GLN A 15 76.01 -93.24 0.42
N LYS A 16 75.04 -92.31 0.31
CA LYS A 16 74.88 -91.18 1.26
C LYS A 16 73.48 -91.05 1.86
N PHE A 17 72.52 -91.84 1.40
CA PHE A 17 71.17 -91.88 1.97
C PHE A 17 70.98 -93.15 2.79
N LYS A 18 70.60 -93.01 4.06
CA LYS A 18 70.09 -94.14 4.86
C LYS A 18 68.87 -94.73 4.16
N PRO A 19 68.62 -96.05 4.22
CA PRO A 19 67.40 -96.62 3.67
C PRO A 19 66.20 -95.94 4.32
N VAL A 20 65.34 -95.34 3.50
CA VAL A 20 64.12 -94.69 3.96
C VAL A 20 63.16 -95.77 4.42
N ASP A 21 62.79 -95.76 5.70
CA ASP A 21 61.78 -96.68 6.21
C ASP A 21 60.39 -96.21 5.75
N TYR A 22 59.95 -96.77 4.63
CA TYR A 22 58.64 -96.52 4.07
C TYR A 22 57.50 -96.96 5.00
N LYS A 23 57.69 -97.96 5.87
CA LYS A 23 56.66 -98.35 6.84
C LYS A 23 56.49 -97.25 7.89
N HIS A 24 57.60 -96.79 8.45
CA HIS A 24 57.60 -95.67 9.41
C HIS A 24 57.02 -94.39 8.79
N LEU A 25 57.29 -94.10 7.52
CA LEU A 25 56.64 -92.99 6.80
C LEU A 25 55.14 -93.21 6.57
N TYR A 26 54.68 -94.43 6.29
CA TYR A 26 53.24 -94.72 6.19
C TYR A 26 52.53 -94.63 7.55
N GLU A 27 53.19 -95.03 8.64
CA GLU A 27 52.72 -94.88 10.02
C GLU A 27 52.59 -93.39 10.38
N LEU A 28 53.66 -92.60 10.22
CA LEU A 28 53.63 -91.14 10.42
C LEU A 28 52.58 -90.44 9.54
N ALA A 29 52.40 -90.88 8.29
CA ALA A 29 51.37 -90.35 7.40
C ALA A 29 49.95 -90.76 7.81
N ALA A 30 49.76 -91.92 8.42
CA ALA A 30 48.49 -92.36 9.00
C ALA A 30 48.18 -91.58 10.29
N GLU A 31 49.16 -91.41 11.18
CA GLU A 31 49.06 -90.57 12.37
C GLU A 31 48.72 -89.11 12.01
N ALA A 32 49.42 -88.52 11.03
CA ALA A 32 49.13 -87.18 10.55
C ALA A 32 47.72 -87.05 9.93
N LYS A 33 47.23 -88.07 9.21
CA LYS A 33 45.84 -88.13 8.73
C LYS A 33 44.84 -88.21 9.87
N MET A 34 45.10 -89.03 10.88
CA MET A 34 44.23 -89.16 12.06
C MET A 34 44.21 -87.87 12.90
N ALA A 35 45.37 -87.22 13.09
CA ALA A 35 45.47 -85.91 13.74
C ALA A 35 44.71 -84.83 12.93
N SER A 36 44.86 -84.80 11.61
CA SER A 36 44.10 -83.91 10.72
C SER A 36 42.59 -84.14 10.83
N ALA A 37 42.13 -85.39 10.84
CA ALA A 37 40.73 -85.74 11.03
C ALA A 37 40.20 -85.30 12.42
N GLN A 38 40.99 -85.46 13.48
CA GLN A 38 40.65 -84.94 14.81
C GLN A 38 40.58 -83.40 14.84
N ILE A 39 41.48 -82.70 14.13
CA ILE A 39 41.45 -81.24 14.00
C ILE A 39 40.19 -80.80 13.25
N GLN A 40 39.86 -81.43 12.11
CA GLN A 40 38.62 -81.14 11.38
C GLN A 40 37.36 -81.39 12.23
N LEU A 41 37.36 -82.44 13.06
CA LEU A 41 36.26 -82.74 13.98
C LEU A 41 36.14 -81.70 15.11
N LYS A 42 37.28 -81.20 15.64
CA LYS A 42 37.33 -80.07 16.58
C LYS A 42 36.81 -78.77 15.94
N VAL A 43 37.20 -78.47 14.69
CA VAL A 43 36.72 -77.30 13.94
C VAL A 43 35.20 -77.37 13.72
N LYS A 44 34.67 -78.50 13.23
CA LYS A 44 33.21 -78.69 13.06
C LYS A 44 32.43 -78.53 14.36
N LYS A 45 32.96 -79.00 15.49
CA LYS A 45 32.37 -78.77 16.83
C LYS A 45 32.41 -77.29 17.23
N ALA A 46 33.53 -76.59 16.99
CA ALA A 46 33.65 -75.16 17.29
C ALA A 46 32.69 -74.31 16.42
N GLU A 47 32.51 -74.66 15.14
CA GLU A 47 31.50 -74.05 14.28
C GLU A 47 30.07 -74.27 14.79
N GLN A 48 29.73 -75.49 15.20
CA GLN A 48 28.41 -75.81 15.77
C GLN A 48 28.15 -74.99 17.05
N VAL A 49 29.12 -74.93 17.97
CA VAL A 49 29.02 -74.09 19.18
C VAL A 49 28.89 -72.61 18.83
N SER A 50 29.63 -72.12 17.82
CA SER A 50 29.50 -70.71 17.33
C SER A 50 28.13 -70.43 16.71
N LYS A 51 27.54 -71.38 15.97
CA LYS A 51 26.19 -71.26 15.41
C LYS A 51 25.14 -71.22 16.53
N ILE A 52 25.24 -72.13 17.49
CA ILE A 52 24.34 -72.21 18.65
C ILE A 52 24.43 -70.95 19.53
N SER A 53 25.63 -70.42 19.80
CA SER A 53 25.78 -69.22 20.64
C SER A 53 25.24 -67.96 19.97
N LYS A 54 25.39 -67.82 18.65
CA LYS A 54 24.77 -66.74 17.85
C LYS A 54 23.24 -66.82 17.88
N GLU A 55 22.69 -68.02 17.69
CA GLU A 55 21.24 -68.26 17.75
C GLU A 55 20.68 -67.96 19.14
N GLN A 56 21.34 -68.40 20.21
CA GLN A 56 20.97 -68.07 21.59
C GLN A 56 21.08 -66.57 21.89
N MET A 57 21.97 -65.83 21.23
CA MET A 57 22.07 -64.37 21.36
C MET A 57 20.90 -63.67 20.66
N LEU A 58 20.56 -64.07 19.43
CA LEU A 58 19.41 -63.54 18.69
C LEU A 58 18.09 -63.81 19.44
N LEU A 59 17.88 -65.05 19.91
CA LEU A 59 16.69 -65.41 20.67
C LEU A 59 16.56 -64.65 22.01
N LYS A 60 17.68 -64.24 22.64
CA LYS A 60 17.65 -63.34 23.80
C LYS A 60 17.22 -61.92 23.41
N GLN A 61 17.73 -61.40 22.30
CA GLN A 61 17.36 -60.07 21.80
C GLN A 61 15.88 -60.00 21.39
N HIS A 62 15.38 -60.99 20.64
CA HIS A 62 13.96 -61.07 20.26
C HIS A 62 13.03 -61.19 21.47
N ARG A 63 13.40 -61.99 22.48
CA ARG A 63 12.67 -62.06 23.76
C ARG A 63 12.66 -60.73 24.52
N GLN A 64 13.76 -59.97 24.49
CA GLN A 64 13.80 -58.64 25.11
C GLN A 64 12.84 -57.67 24.42
N VAL A 65 12.86 -57.63 23.08
CA VAL A 65 11.92 -56.82 22.29
C VAL A 65 10.48 -57.21 22.58
N TRP A 66 10.16 -58.50 22.60
CA TRP A 66 8.81 -58.99 22.95
C TRP A 66 8.38 -58.60 24.37
N TRP A 67 9.26 -58.62 25.37
CA TRP A 67 8.92 -58.16 26.72
C TRP A 67 8.66 -56.66 26.80
N GLN A 68 9.45 -55.84 26.08
CA GLN A 68 9.24 -54.41 25.97
C GLN A 68 7.93 -54.10 25.24
N GLU A 69 7.66 -54.80 24.15
CA GLU A 69 6.46 -54.61 23.32
C GLU A 69 5.19 -55.10 24.00
N TYR A 70 5.22 -56.26 24.67
CA TYR A 70 4.12 -56.75 25.50
C TYR A 70 3.75 -55.73 26.59
N LYS A 71 4.76 -55.15 27.25
CA LYS A 71 4.54 -54.08 28.23
C LYS A 71 3.89 -52.85 27.57
N ARG A 72 4.46 -52.33 26.48
CA ARG A 72 3.94 -51.17 25.73
C ARG A 72 2.48 -51.39 25.30
N LEU A 73 2.17 -52.58 24.77
CA LEU A 73 0.84 -52.95 24.33
C LEU A 73 -0.13 -53.05 25.51
N SER A 74 0.27 -53.67 26.64
CA SER A 74 -0.54 -53.71 27.86
C SER A 74 -0.86 -52.32 28.42
N GLU A 75 0.14 -51.43 28.51
CA GLU A 75 -0.04 -50.04 28.95
C GLU A 75 -0.95 -49.25 27.99
N SER A 76 -0.77 -49.42 26.67
CA SER A 76 -1.64 -48.78 25.66
C SER A 76 -3.07 -49.32 25.68
N ARG A 77 -3.26 -50.62 25.97
CA ARG A 77 -4.58 -51.25 26.13
C ARG A 77 -5.30 -50.71 27.35
N GLN A 78 -4.64 -50.68 28.50
CA GLN A 78 -5.22 -50.14 29.74
C GLN A 78 -5.65 -48.68 29.54
N LYS A 79 -4.78 -47.85 28.96
CA LYS A 79 -5.10 -46.46 28.63
C LYS A 79 -6.27 -46.33 27.66
N ALA A 80 -6.36 -47.16 26.62
CA ALA A 80 -7.48 -47.14 25.68
C ALA A 80 -8.81 -47.62 26.31
N GLU A 81 -8.77 -48.64 27.18
CA GLU A 81 -9.93 -49.11 27.94
C GLU A 81 -10.41 -48.06 28.96
N GLU A 82 -9.49 -47.30 29.58
CA GLU A 82 -9.79 -46.17 30.45
C GLU A 82 -10.41 -45.00 29.66
N GLU A 83 -9.81 -44.62 28.53
CA GLU A 83 -10.33 -43.56 27.64
C GLU A 83 -11.74 -43.91 27.12
N MET A 84 -11.97 -45.15 26.67
CA MET A 84 -13.29 -45.64 26.26
C MET A 84 -14.32 -45.57 27.39
N LYS A 85 -13.95 -45.95 28.61
CA LYS A 85 -14.85 -45.89 29.77
C LYS A 85 -15.20 -44.44 30.13
N SER A 86 -14.21 -43.54 30.19
CA SER A 86 -14.48 -42.11 30.41
C SER A 86 -15.38 -41.51 29.34
N PHE A 87 -15.20 -41.89 28.07
CA PHE A 87 -16.04 -41.42 26.97
C PHE A 87 -17.49 -41.92 27.09
N LEU A 88 -17.67 -43.21 27.40
CA LEU A 88 -18.99 -43.78 27.67
C LEU A 88 -19.66 -43.16 28.90
N ASP A 89 -18.91 -42.83 29.96
CA ASP A 89 -19.41 -42.12 31.15
C ASP A 89 -19.80 -40.66 30.86
N GLU A 90 -19.00 -39.92 30.08
CA GLU A 90 -19.26 -38.52 29.76
C GLU A 90 -20.36 -38.29 28.71
N GLU A 91 -20.56 -39.22 27.76
CA GLU A 91 -21.57 -39.07 26.69
C GLU A 91 -22.87 -39.83 26.94
N SER A 92 -22.91 -40.88 27.78
CA SER A 92 -24.19 -41.55 28.12
C SER A 92 -25.16 -40.65 28.89
N HIS A 93 -24.68 -39.57 29.50
CA HIS A 93 -25.50 -38.52 30.12
C HIS A 93 -26.14 -37.56 29.10
N LYS A 94 -25.81 -37.68 27.81
CA LYS A 94 -26.22 -36.75 26.72
C LYS A 94 -26.95 -37.46 25.57
N ASN A 95 -26.53 -38.67 25.22
CA ASN A 95 -27.01 -39.41 24.04
C ASN A 95 -27.40 -40.86 24.42
N ASN A 96 -28.66 -41.24 24.16
CA ASN A 96 -29.21 -42.56 24.49
C ASN A 96 -28.40 -43.74 23.91
N PHE A 97 -27.83 -43.58 22.70
CA PHE A 97 -27.03 -44.61 22.04
C PHE A 97 -25.85 -45.15 22.89
N PHE A 98 -25.22 -44.31 23.70
CA PHE A 98 -24.14 -44.77 24.60
C PHE A 98 -24.67 -45.48 25.87
N PHE A 99 -25.94 -45.29 26.21
CA PHE A 99 -26.61 -46.12 27.20
C PHE A 99 -26.87 -47.53 26.65
N ASP A 100 -27.36 -47.63 25.41
CA ASP A 100 -27.58 -48.91 24.73
C ASP A 100 -26.28 -49.73 24.59
N LEU A 101 -25.18 -49.06 24.20
CA LEU A 101 -23.84 -49.68 24.14
C LEU A 101 -23.34 -50.16 25.51
N ARG A 102 -23.59 -49.41 26.59
CA ARG A 102 -23.25 -49.82 27.96
C ARG A 102 -24.09 -51.01 28.42
N GLU A 103 -25.37 -51.07 28.03
CA GLU A 103 -26.22 -52.22 28.33
C GLU A 103 -25.73 -53.48 27.58
N LEU A 104 -25.26 -53.33 26.34
CA LEU A 104 -24.61 -54.39 25.57
C LEU A 104 -23.28 -54.85 26.19
N GLU A 105 -22.41 -53.93 26.63
CA GLU A 105 -21.16 -54.26 27.36
C GLU A 105 -21.47 -55.11 28.61
N GLN A 106 -22.51 -54.73 29.37
CA GLN A 106 -22.93 -55.48 30.56
C GLN A 106 -23.59 -56.83 30.23
N LYS A 107 -24.28 -56.97 29.09
CA LYS A 107 -24.81 -58.26 28.62
C LYS A 107 -23.68 -59.20 28.23
N LEU A 108 -22.79 -58.75 27.35
CA LEU A 108 -21.61 -59.49 26.89
C LEU A 108 -20.69 -59.90 28.05
N SER A 109 -20.54 -59.05 29.07
CA SER A 109 -19.76 -59.39 30.27
C SER A 109 -20.40 -60.54 31.08
N LYS A 110 -21.73 -60.53 31.26
CA LYS A 110 -22.47 -61.60 31.96
C LYS A 110 -22.52 -62.89 31.14
N GLU A 111 -22.66 -62.78 29.84
CA GLU A 111 -22.58 -63.89 28.89
C GLU A 111 -21.19 -64.52 28.91
N TRP A 112 -20.13 -63.70 28.93
CA TRP A 112 -18.75 -64.17 29.09
C TRP A 112 -18.52 -64.86 30.44
N ASP A 113 -18.96 -64.27 31.57
CA ASP A 113 -18.80 -64.88 32.90
C ASP A 113 -19.55 -66.22 33.01
N THR A 114 -20.77 -66.30 32.48
CA THR A 114 -21.55 -67.56 32.46
C THR A 114 -20.94 -68.58 31.50
N TYR A 115 -20.46 -68.17 30.33
CA TYR A 115 -19.74 -69.03 29.40
C TYR A 115 -18.44 -69.57 30.01
N GLN A 116 -17.60 -68.69 30.59
CA GLN A 116 -16.36 -69.07 31.26
C GLN A 116 -16.62 -70.01 32.44
N THR A 117 -17.70 -69.79 33.20
CA THR A 117 -18.16 -70.70 34.25
C THR A 117 -18.53 -72.07 33.67
N ASN A 118 -19.41 -72.12 32.68
CA ASN A 118 -19.92 -73.36 32.06
C ASN A 118 -18.82 -74.15 31.34
N ALA A 119 -17.87 -73.49 30.70
CA ALA A 119 -16.78 -74.12 29.95
C ALA A 119 -15.62 -74.56 30.87
N LEU A 120 -15.20 -73.74 31.85
CA LEU A 120 -14.02 -74.04 32.66
C LEU A 120 -14.33 -74.83 33.93
N VAL A 121 -15.41 -74.52 34.66
CA VAL A 121 -15.65 -75.14 35.98
C VAL A 121 -15.73 -76.67 35.92
N PRO A 122 -16.38 -77.32 34.93
CA PRO A 122 -16.35 -78.78 34.80
C PRO A 122 -14.94 -79.36 34.60
N VAL A 123 -14.08 -78.67 33.84
CA VAL A 123 -12.68 -79.08 33.60
C VAL A 123 -11.83 -78.91 34.85
N TRP A 124 -12.07 -77.86 35.64
CA TRP A 124 -11.38 -77.63 36.91
C TRP A 124 -11.86 -78.60 37.99
N GLN A 125 -13.16 -78.90 38.07
CA GLN A 125 -13.71 -79.94 38.93
C GLN A 125 -13.11 -81.31 38.59
N LEU A 126 -13.10 -81.72 37.32
CA LEU A 126 -12.44 -82.95 36.86
C LEU A 126 -10.95 -82.99 37.25
N LYS A 127 -10.23 -81.87 37.12
CA LYS A 127 -8.81 -81.77 37.48
C LYS A 127 -8.57 -81.96 38.98
N GLU A 128 -9.38 -81.36 39.84
CA GLU A 128 -9.26 -81.54 41.29
C GLU A 128 -9.76 -82.93 41.74
N ASP A 129 -10.81 -83.48 41.14
CA ASP A 129 -11.25 -84.87 41.33
C ASP A 129 -10.14 -85.88 41.00
N LEU A 130 -9.44 -85.66 39.87
CA LEU A 130 -8.31 -86.50 39.46
C LEU A 130 -7.13 -86.38 40.43
N LYS A 131 -6.80 -85.16 40.90
CA LYS A 131 -5.80 -84.96 41.97
C LYS A 131 -6.20 -85.66 43.26
N LEU A 132 -7.46 -85.56 43.68
CA LEU A 132 -7.98 -86.21 44.90
C LEU A 132 -7.86 -87.73 44.77
N LYS A 133 -8.34 -88.32 43.66
CA LYS A 133 -8.20 -89.76 43.34
C LYS A 133 -6.73 -90.20 43.29
N LEU A 134 -5.83 -89.41 42.70
CA LEU A 134 -4.38 -89.67 42.71
C LEU A 134 -3.77 -89.63 44.12
N SER A 135 -4.15 -88.64 44.94
CA SER A 135 -3.67 -88.52 46.33
C SER A 135 -4.17 -89.66 47.21
N GLN A 136 -5.37 -90.18 46.96
CA GLN A 136 -5.89 -91.40 47.59
C GLN A 136 -5.06 -92.61 47.17
N VAL A 137 -4.84 -92.83 45.87
CA VAL A 137 -3.96 -93.90 45.35
C VAL A 137 -2.58 -93.87 46.01
N GLN A 138 -1.95 -92.70 46.08
CA GLN A 138 -0.64 -92.54 46.72
C GLN A 138 -0.66 -92.87 48.22
N ARG A 139 -1.70 -92.44 48.96
CA ARG A 139 -1.89 -92.77 50.39
C ARG A 139 -2.18 -94.25 50.66
N TYR A 140 -2.79 -94.97 49.71
CA TYR A 140 -2.96 -96.42 49.78
C TYR A 140 -1.66 -97.15 49.44
N LEU A 141 -0.91 -96.70 48.43
CA LEU A 141 0.41 -97.26 48.11
C LEU A 141 1.45 -97.05 49.23
N SER A 142 1.29 -96.01 50.06
CA SER A 142 2.13 -95.76 51.24
C SER A 142 1.65 -96.44 52.53
N LYS A 143 0.65 -97.32 52.47
CA LYS A 143 0.14 -98.08 53.64
C LYS A 143 0.05 -99.56 53.32
N GLU A 144 0.79 -100.37 54.05
CA GLU A 144 0.87 -101.83 53.88
C GLU A 144 -0.39 -102.54 54.42
N SER A 145 -1.55 -102.34 53.78
CA SER A 145 -2.78 -103.08 54.09
C SER A 145 -3.41 -103.70 52.84
N CYS A 146 -3.81 -104.97 52.96
CA CYS A 146 -4.06 -105.86 51.82
C CYS A 146 -5.41 -105.66 51.09
N GLN A 147 -6.03 -104.49 51.18
CA GLN A 147 -7.26 -104.17 50.44
C GLN A 147 -6.98 -103.08 49.39
N LYS A 148 -6.75 -103.53 48.14
CA LYS A 148 -6.66 -102.63 46.98
C LYS A 148 -8.00 -101.87 46.84
N PRO A 149 -8.00 -100.52 46.82
CA PRO A 149 -9.23 -99.78 46.58
C PRO A 149 -9.75 -100.10 45.18
N LYS A 150 -11.04 -100.41 45.06
CA LYS A 150 -11.69 -100.85 43.81
C LYS A 150 -11.99 -99.66 42.89
N ILE A 151 -10.95 -98.90 42.55
CA ILE A 151 -11.03 -97.67 41.75
C ILE A 151 -11.45 -98.05 40.33
N ASN A 152 -12.63 -97.58 39.92
CA ASN A 152 -13.21 -97.93 38.64
C ASN A 152 -12.58 -97.09 37.51
N SER A 153 -11.37 -97.49 37.09
CA SER A 153 -10.58 -96.77 36.08
C SER A 153 -11.30 -96.58 34.74
N ALA A 154 -12.23 -97.48 34.41
CA ALA A 154 -13.10 -97.37 33.24
C ALA A 154 -14.02 -96.13 33.32
N GLU A 155 -14.67 -95.88 34.45
CA GLU A 155 -15.53 -94.70 34.67
C GLU A 155 -14.72 -93.40 34.58
N VAL A 156 -13.53 -93.38 35.20
CA VAL A 156 -12.64 -92.20 35.17
C VAL A 156 -12.17 -91.90 33.74
N LEU A 157 -11.85 -92.93 32.95
CA LEU A 157 -11.50 -92.76 31.53
C LEU A 157 -12.71 -92.35 30.68
N GLN A 158 -13.93 -92.79 31.01
CA GLN A 158 -15.16 -92.31 30.37
C GLN A 158 -15.43 -90.84 30.71
N GLN A 159 -15.29 -90.41 31.97
CA GLN A 159 -15.41 -89.01 32.40
C GLN A 159 -14.42 -88.11 31.65
N ILE A 160 -13.15 -88.51 31.54
CA ILE A 160 -12.12 -87.78 30.77
C ILE A 160 -12.47 -87.72 29.27
N ARG A 161 -12.96 -88.81 28.67
CA ARG A 161 -13.36 -88.82 27.25
C ARG A 161 -14.58 -87.94 26.99
N PHE A 162 -15.61 -88.02 27.84
CA PHE A 162 -16.79 -87.17 27.77
C PHE A 162 -16.40 -85.69 27.84
N MET A 163 -15.59 -85.31 28.83
CA MET A 163 -15.13 -83.92 28.98
C MET A 163 -14.27 -83.44 27.81
N LYS A 164 -13.39 -84.28 27.26
CA LYS A 164 -12.64 -83.95 26.03
C LYS A 164 -13.57 -83.75 24.83
N ASN A 165 -14.60 -84.57 24.67
CA ASN A 165 -15.57 -84.44 23.59
C ASN A 165 -16.42 -83.17 23.74
N GLN A 166 -16.86 -82.84 24.96
CA GLN A 166 -17.60 -81.61 25.23
C GLN A 166 -16.73 -80.36 24.95
N GLN A 167 -15.49 -80.32 25.42
CA GLN A 167 -14.57 -79.21 25.14
C GLN A 167 -14.24 -79.09 23.65
N LYS A 168 -14.11 -80.21 22.93
CA LYS A 168 -13.94 -80.22 21.48
C LYS A 168 -15.17 -79.65 20.75
N ALA A 169 -16.38 -80.07 21.13
CA ALA A 169 -17.62 -79.55 20.55
C ALA A 169 -17.83 -78.05 20.83
N ILE A 170 -17.49 -77.58 22.04
CA ILE A 170 -17.49 -76.15 22.38
C ILE A 170 -16.51 -75.37 21.49
N LEU A 171 -15.29 -75.87 21.32
CA LEU A 171 -14.27 -75.22 20.49
C LEU A 171 -14.62 -75.25 18.99
N GLU A 172 -15.27 -76.31 18.50
CA GLU A 172 -15.81 -76.37 17.14
C GLU A 172 -16.99 -75.42 16.93
N GLY A 173 -17.85 -75.23 17.95
CA GLY A 173 -18.89 -74.19 17.96
C GLY A 173 -18.30 -72.78 17.87
N LEU A 174 -17.36 -72.44 18.76
CA LEU A 174 -16.67 -71.14 18.74
C LEU A 174 -16.00 -70.82 17.38
N ILE A 175 -15.43 -71.83 16.70
CA ILE A 175 -14.82 -71.63 15.37
C ILE A 175 -15.91 -71.32 14.32
N LEU A 176 -17.07 -71.95 14.39
CA LEU A 176 -18.19 -71.67 13.47
C LEU A 176 -18.81 -70.29 13.75
N GLU A 177 -18.90 -69.90 15.02
CA GLU A 177 -19.34 -68.57 15.47
C GLU A 177 -18.36 -67.48 15.04
N SER A 178 -17.04 -67.67 15.23
CA SER A 178 -16.04 -66.69 14.78
C SER A 178 -16.05 -66.55 13.26
N LEU A 179 -16.15 -67.65 12.52
CA LEU A 179 -16.31 -67.63 11.06
C LEU A 179 -17.63 -66.99 10.61
N ALA A 180 -18.69 -66.98 11.43
CA ALA A 180 -19.92 -66.24 11.11
C ALA A 180 -19.71 -64.73 11.30
N LEU A 181 -19.21 -64.32 12.48
CA LEU A 181 -18.89 -62.93 12.80
C LEU A 181 -17.86 -62.32 11.84
N GLU A 182 -16.86 -63.07 11.40
CA GLU A 182 -15.90 -62.61 10.38
C GLU A 182 -16.59 -62.29 9.04
N ARG A 183 -17.57 -63.09 8.60
CA ARG A 183 -18.34 -62.83 7.37
C ARG A 183 -19.25 -61.60 7.51
N GLU A 184 -19.93 -61.46 8.65
CA GLU A 184 -20.72 -60.26 8.96
C GLU A 184 -19.84 -59.00 8.96
N LEU A 185 -18.63 -59.08 9.54
CA LEU A 185 -17.66 -57.98 9.56
C LEU A 185 -17.09 -57.63 8.17
N GLU A 186 -16.89 -58.60 7.27
CA GLU A 186 -16.55 -58.28 5.87
C GLU A 186 -17.71 -57.56 5.14
N GLU A 187 -18.96 -57.99 5.33
CA GLU A 187 -20.13 -57.30 4.76
C GLU A 187 -20.22 -55.84 5.28
N TYR A 188 -19.96 -55.61 6.57
CA TYR A 188 -19.88 -54.25 7.11
C TYR A 188 -18.69 -53.44 6.57
N LYS A 189 -17.53 -54.06 6.30
CA LYS A 189 -16.37 -53.39 5.68
C LYS A 189 -16.66 -52.95 4.25
N GLU A 190 -17.27 -53.81 3.42
CA GLU A 190 -17.66 -53.45 2.05
C GLU A 190 -18.61 -52.26 2.05
N ASN A 191 -19.65 -52.30 2.89
CA ASN A 191 -20.58 -51.19 3.09
C ASN A 191 -19.87 -49.90 3.54
N ALA A 192 -18.97 -49.97 4.53
CA ALA A 192 -18.21 -48.81 5.01
C ALA A 192 -17.27 -48.22 3.94
N LEU A 193 -16.65 -49.07 3.10
CA LEU A 193 -15.81 -48.63 1.99
C LEU A 193 -16.60 -47.81 0.96
N VAL A 194 -17.82 -48.23 0.61
CA VAL A 194 -18.74 -47.50 -0.28
C VAL A 194 -19.04 -46.11 0.29
N HIS A 195 -19.51 -46.02 1.54
CA HIS A 195 -19.82 -44.74 2.20
C HIS A 195 -18.59 -43.80 2.21
N SER A 196 -17.41 -44.33 2.53
CA SER A 196 -16.16 -43.55 2.51
C SER A 196 -15.79 -43.01 1.12
N SER A 197 -16.32 -43.56 0.03
CA SER A 197 -16.11 -43.09 -1.34
C SER A 197 -17.00 -41.90 -1.67
N GLU A 198 -18.21 -41.88 -1.13
CA GLU A 198 -19.18 -40.80 -1.32
C GLU A 198 -18.82 -39.57 -0.47
N GLU A 199 -18.42 -39.77 0.79
CA GLU A 199 -17.87 -38.71 1.64
C GLU A 199 -16.65 -38.01 1.01
N LYS A 200 -15.74 -38.78 0.38
CA LYS A 200 -14.58 -38.21 -0.35
C LYS A 200 -15.01 -37.29 -1.49
N LYS A 201 -16.11 -37.58 -2.20
CA LYS A 201 -16.64 -36.68 -3.24
C LYS A 201 -17.22 -35.41 -2.62
N GLY A 202 -17.97 -35.53 -1.52
CA GLY A 202 -18.53 -34.40 -0.77
C GLY A 202 -17.47 -33.46 -0.20
N LEU A 203 -16.34 -33.98 0.29
CA LEU A 203 -15.25 -33.20 0.90
C LEU A 203 -14.56 -32.20 -0.06
N PHE A 204 -14.63 -32.43 -1.37
CA PHE A 204 -14.06 -31.54 -2.39
C PHE A 204 -15.13 -30.79 -3.18
N LEU A 205 -16.19 -31.46 -3.64
CA LEU A 205 -17.22 -30.83 -4.48
C LEU A 205 -18.29 -30.07 -3.66
N GLY A 206 -18.40 -30.34 -2.36
CA GLY A 206 -19.28 -29.60 -1.48
C GLY A 206 -18.80 -28.16 -1.28
N VAL A 207 -19.59 -27.20 -1.76
CA VAL A 207 -19.41 -25.77 -1.47
C VAL A 207 -19.62 -25.55 0.04
N PRO A 208 -18.76 -24.78 0.73
CA PRO A 208 -18.96 -24.41 2.13
C PRO A 208 -20.27 -23.61 2.27
N PRO A 209 -21.15 -23.91 3.24
CA PRO A 209 -22.41 -23.17 3.41
C PRO A 209 -22.18 -21.66 3.58
N GLU A 210 -21.04 -21.27 4.15
CA GLU A 210 -20.62 -19.89 4.36
C GLU A 210 -20.35 -19.11 3.05
N LEU A 211 -20.10 -19.81 1.93
CA LEU A 211 -20.03 -19.20 0.59
C LEU A 211 -21.38 -19.17 -0.12
N VAL A 212 -22.30 -20.07 0.23
CA VAL A 212 -23.67 -20.10 -0.32
C VAL A 212 -24.52 -19.02 0.33
N SER A 213 -24.37 -18.80 1.64
CA SER A 213 -25.02 -17.72 2.39
C SER A 213 -24.22 -16.41 2.38
N LEU A 214 -23.37 -16.18 1.37
CA LEU A 214 -22.48 -15.03 1.31
C LEU A 214 -23.23 -13.80 0.78
N GLU A 215 -23.67 -12.92 1.67
CA GLU A 215 -24.27 -11.64 1.30
C GLU A 215 -23.21 -10.69 0.73
N CYS A 216 -23.27 -10.44 -0.58
CA CYS A 216 -22.35 -9.55 -1.29
C CYS A 216 -23.15 -8.58 -2.18
N PRO A 217 -22.88 -7.26 -2.16
CA PRO A 217 -23.61 -6.29 -2.97
C PRO A 217 -23.27 -6.33 -4.47
N TYR A 218 -22.22 -7.05 -4.88
CA TYR A 218 -21.80 -7.21 -6.28
C TYR A 218 -21.87 -8.69 -6.67
N PRO A 219 -22.85 -9.12 -7.51
CA PRO A 219 -23.02 -10.52 -7.86
C PRO A 219 -21.82 -11.09 -8.64
N ASP A 220 -21.14 -10.25 -9.44
CA ASP A 220 -19.96 -10.64 -10.20
C ASP A 220 -18.81 -11.08 -9.28
N LEU A 221 -18.65 -10.43 -8.12
CA LEU A 221 -17.65 -10.82 -7.12
C LEU A 221 -17.99 -12.15 -6.46
N GLN A 222 -19.28 -12.39 -6.18
CA GLN A 222 -19.76 -13.68 -5.65
C GLN A 222 -19.54 -14.82 -6.66
N ALA A 223 -19.79 -14.58 -7.95
CA ALA A 223 -19.52 -15.52 -9.03
C ALA A 223 -18.01 -15.86 -9.13
N LEU A 224 -17.14 -14.84 -9.16
CA LEU A 224 -15.68 -15.03 -9.21
C LEU A 224 -15.13 -15.80 -8.00
N VAL A 225 -15.66 -15.55 -6.80
CA VAL A 225 -15.33 -16.31 -5.57
C VAL A 225 -15.74 -17.79 -5.71
N MET A 226 -16.92 -18.05 -6.27
CA MET A 226 -17.43 -19.41 -6.48
C MET A 226 -16.67 -20.17 -7.57
N GLU A 227 -16.24 -19.50 -8.64
CA GLU A 227 -15.37 -20.08 -9.67
C GLU A 227 -13.99 -20.43 -9.12
N GLN A 228 -13.33 -19.50 -8.42
CA GLN A 228 -12.03 -19.75 -7.79
C GLN A 228 -12.08 -20.89 -6.76
N TYR A 229 -13.17 -21.00 -5.98
CA TYR A 229 -13.35 -22.15 -5.08
C TYR A 229 -13.41 -23.47 -5.86
N GLN A 230 -14.16 -23.52 -6.97
CA GLN A 230 -14.27 -24.72 -7.80
C GLN A 230 -12.95 -25.09 -8.48
N GLU A 231 -12.17 -24.12 -8.97
CA GLU A 231 -10.86 -24.38 -9.55
C GLU A 231 -9.88 -24.96 -8.52
N LEU A 232 -9.83 -24.38 -7.32
CA LEU A 232 -9.01 -24.89 -6.21
C LEU A 232 -9.46 -26.31 -5.79
N ALA A 233 -10.77 -26.54 -5.65
CA ALA A 233 -11.34 -27.85 -5.32
C ALA A 233 -11.00 -28.91 -6.38
N ARG A 234 -11.15 -28.60 -7.67
CA ARG A 234 -10.79 -29.48 -8.79
C ARG A 234 -9.28 -29.77 -8.80
N GLY A 235 -8.44 -28.76 -8.59
CA GLY A 235 -6.98 -28.91 -8.55
C GLY A 235 -6.47 -29.78 -7.40
N TYR A 236 -7.02 -29.64 -6.20
CA TYR A 236 -6.71 -30.53 -5.08
C TYR A 236 -7.33 -31.93 -5.24
N GLY A 237 -8.55 -32.03 -5.78
CA GLY A 237 -9.20 -33.30 -6.07
C GLY A 237 -8.43 -34.15 -7.09
N ALA A 238 -7.95 -33.55 -8.18
CA ALA A 238 -7.13 -34.23 -9.18
C ALA A 238 -5.80 -34.75 -8.60
N ARG A 239 -5.11 -33.96 -7.77
CA ARG A 239 -3.89 -34.39 -7.06
C ARG A 239 -4.15 -35.53 -6.08
N LEU A 240 -5.30 -35.53 -5.40
CA LEU A 240 -5.68 -36.64 -4.53
C LEU A 240 -5.99 -37.91 -5.34
N GLN A 241 -6.67 -37.78 -6.49
CA GLN A 241 -6.92 -38.90 -7.41
C GLN A 241 -5.63 -39.50 -7.98
N GLU A 242 -4.65 -38.67 -8.35
CA GLU A 242 -3.32 -39.13 -8.78
C GLU A 242 -2.62 -39.95 -7.69
N VAL A 243 -2.62 -39.44 -6.44
CA VAL A 243 -2.04 -40.13 -5.28
C VAL A 243 -2.81 -41.41 -4.92
N ASP A 244 -4.13 -41.42 -5.07
CA ASP A 244 -4.95 -42.62 -4.85
C ASP A 244 -4.72 -43.68 -5.94
N GLN A 245 -4.56 -43.28 -7.21
CA GLN A 245 -4.16 -44.18 -8.30
C GLN A 245 -2.77 -44.77 -8.08
N GLN A 246 -1.81 -43.98 -7.58
CA GLN A 246 -0.48 -44.48 -7.22
C GLN A 246 -0.55 -45.51 -6.07
N LEU A 247 -1.40 -45.28 -5.05
CA LEU A 247 -1.63 -46.25 -3.97
C LEU A 247 -2.31 -47.53 -4.48
N GLU A 248 -3.35 -47.42 -5.32
CA GLU A 248 -4.01 -48.57 -5.95
C GLU A 248 -3.03 -49.40 -6.80
N ALA A 249 -2.17 -48.75 -7.59
CA ALA A 249 -1.15 -49.42 -8.40
C ALA A 249 -0.15 -50.20 -7.52
N LEU A 250 0.31 -49.62 -6.40
CA LEU A 250 1.21 -50.32 -5.47
C LEU A 250 0.52 -51.51 -4.78
N CYS A 251 -0.76 -51.40 -4.40
CA CYS A 251 -1.52 -52.52 -3.84
C CYS A 251 -1.72 -53.65 -4.87
N ARG A 252 -2.13 -53.32 -6.10
CA ARG A 252 -2.39 -54.31 -7.18
C ARG A 252 -1.12 -55.05 -7.63
N ASN A 253 0.05 -54.42 -7.51
CA ASN A 253 1.34 -54.99 -7.88
C ASN A 253 2.00 -55.81 -6.76
N SER A 254 1.24 -56.33 -5.78
CA SER A 254 1.80 -57.06 -4.63
C SER A 254 1.51 -58.57 -4.65
N ASP A 255 2.54 -59.39 -4.89
CA ASP A 255 2.51 -60.87 -4.79
C ASP A 255 2.48 -61.37 -3.32
N TRP A 256 1.80 -60.64 -2.46
CA TRP A 256 1.82 -60.79 -1.01
C TRP A 256 0.41 -60.99 -0.48
N LYS A 257 0.13 -62.17 0.09
CA LYS A 257 -1.12 -62.45 0.79
C LYS A 257 -1.35 -61.45 1.91
N GLU A 258 -2.60 -61.15 2.21
CA GLU A 258 -2.98 -60.31 3.36
C GLU A 258 -2.43 -60.87 4.69
N GLU A 259 -2.41 -62.20 4.86
CA GLU A 259 -1.73 -62.91 5.96
C GLU A 259 -0.24 -62.54 6.05
N ASP A 260 0.49 -62.63 4.94
CA ASP A 260 1.94 -62.31 4.87
C ASP A 260 2.18 -60.81 5.14
N GLN A 261 1.31 -59.94 4.62
CA GLN A 261 1.38 -58.48 4.84
C GLN A 261 1.10 -58.10 6.29
N TRP A 262 0.10 -58.72 6.92
CA TRP A 262 -0.24 -58.51 8.33
C TRP A 262 0.89 -58.96 9.25
N VAL A 263 1.47 -60.15 9.00
CA VAL A 263 2.67 -60.62 9.70
C VAL A 263 3.83 -59.65 9.49
N PHE A 264 4.05 -59.17 8.26
CA PHE A 264 5.12 -58.23 7.93
C PHE A 264 5.00 -56.91 8.72
N GLN A 265 3.84 -56.27 8.65
CA GLN A 265 3.55 -55.02 9.34
C GLN A 265 3.61 -55.19 10.87
N THR A 266 3.03 -56.28 11.39
CA THR A 266 3.00 -56.58 12.83
C THR A 266 4.41 -56.77 13.38
N VAL A 267 5.23 -57.59 12.72
CA VAL A 267 6.63 -57.82 13.16
C VAL A 267 7.47 -56.55 13.04
N ILE A 268 7.30 -55.70 12.01
CA ILE A 268 8.04 -54.41 11.98
C ILE A 268 7.61 -53.48 13.11
N ASN A 269 6.32 -53.44 13.47
CA ASN A 269 5.80 -52.59 14.55
C ASN A 269 6.19 -53.05 15.96
N GLN A 270 6.54 -54.34 16.15
CA GLN A 270 7.08 -54.87 17.41
C GLN A 270 8.50 -54.36 17.72
N TYR A 271 9.29 -53.96 16.71
CA TYR A 271 10.69 -53.58 16.87
C TYR A 271 10.79 -52.04 16.90
N PRO A 272 11.13 -51.41 18.04
CA PRO A 272 11.14 -49.96 18.15
C PRO A 272 12.29 -49.31 17.35
N SER A 273 12.17 -48.02 17.08
CA SER A 273 13.02 -47.27 16.13
C SER A 273 14.43 -46.95 16.66
N ASP A 274 14.60 -46.92 17.98
CA ASP A 274 15.86 -46.69 18.70
C ASP A 274 16.77 -47.92 18.77
N LEU A 275 16.22 -49.11 18.53
CA LEU A 275 16.91 -50.38 18.71
C LEU A 275 18.13 -50.53 17.77
N GLN A 276 19.32 -50.71 18.36
CA GLN A 276 20.52 -50.98 17.56
C GLN A 276 20.35 -52.23 16.69
N ARG A 277 20.66 -52.10 15.39
CA ARG A 277 20.48 -53.15 14.37
C ARG A 277 19.03 -53.62 14.18
N ARG A 278 18.02 -52.80 14.52
CA ARG A 278 16.58 -53.01 14.27
C ARG A 278 16.27 -53.83 13.01
N ARG A 279 16.77 -53.37 11.85
CA ARG A 279 16.57 -53.99 10.53
C ARG A 279 17.15 -55.40 10.40
N THR A 280 18.26 -55.71 11.07
CA THR A 280 18.78 -57.08 11.11
C THR A 280 17.87 -57.99 11.95
N LEU A 281 17.28 -57.47 13.02
CA LEU A 281 16.48 -58.25 13.96
C LEU A 281 15.05 -58.53 13.44
N TYR A 282 14.33 -57.52 12.91
CA TYR A 282 13.02 -57.80 12.31
C TYR A 282 13.14 -58.67 11.05
N LEU A 283 14.16 -58.49 10.20
CA LEU A 283 14.35 -59.39 9.04
C LEU A 283 14.63 -60.84 9.48
N ASP A 284 15.37 -61.06 10.58
CA ASP A 284 15.58 -62.40 11.14
C ASP A 284 14.27 -63.02 11.68
N MET A 285 13.43 -62.24 12.37
CA MET A 285 12.10 -62.73 12.79
C MET A 285 11.13 -62.95 11.62
N LEU A 286 11.14 -62.09 10.61
CA LEU A 286 10.32 -62.26 9.40
C LEU A 286 10.71 -63.53 8.65
N GLN A 287 12.00 -63.87 8.55
CA GLN A 287 12.45 -65.14 7.98
C GLN A 287 12.06 -66.38 8.82
N ARG A 288 11.75 -66.21 10.12
CA ARG A 288 11.25 -67.30 10.99
C ARG A 288 9.73 -67.47 10.88
N TYR A 289 8.99 -66.36 10.70
CA TYR A 289 7.54 -66.37 10.54
C TYR A 289 7.07 -66.68 9.11
N LEU A 290 7.83 -66.23 8.11
CA LEU A 290 7.55 -66.41 6.68
C LEU A 290 8.65 -67.27 6.03
N PRO A 291 8.81 -68.55 6.40
CA PRO A 291 9.86 -69.42 5.88
C PRO A 291 9.72 -69.71 4.37
N HIS A 292 8.56 -69.42 3.79
CA HIS A 292 8.26 -69.48 2.36
C HIS A 292 8.69 -68.24 1.57
N LYS A 293 9.10 -67.15 2.22
CA LYS A 293 9.58 -65.91 1.57
C LYS A 293 11.09 -65.80 1.67
N SER A 294 11.77 -65.46 0.58
CA SER A 294 13.22 -65.24 0.62
C SER A 294 13.59 -63.92 1.28
N ARG A 295 14.84 -63.82 1.76
CA ARG A 295 15.38 -62.56 2.29
C ARG A 295 15.43 -61.45 1.23
N GLN A 296 15.46 -61.79 -0.06
CA GLN A 296 15.43 -60.80 -1.15
C GLN A 296 14.01 -60.25 -1.35
N GLU A 297 12.99 -61.11 -1.34
CA GLU A 297 11.57 -60.68 -1.34
C GLU A 297 11.24 -59.80 -0.13
N LEU A 298 11.70 -60.17 1.06
CA LEU A 298 11.50 -59.36 2.28
C LEU A 298 12.09 -57.95 2.17
N VAL A 299 13.28 -57.82 1.57
CA VAL A 299 13.96 -56.52 1.35
C VAL A 299 13.38 -55.76 0.14
N ALA A 300 12.74 -56.45 -0.81
CA ALA A 300 11.99 -55.81 -1.89
C ALA A 300 10.65 -55.25 -1.37
N HIS A 301 9.92 -56.05 -0.57
CA HIS A 301 8.67 -55.66 0.05
C HIS A 301 8.87 -54.53 1.08
N GLU A 302 9.96 -54.54 1.87
CA GLU A 302 10.38 -53.42 2.72
C GLU A 302 10.43 -52.08 1.96
N LYS A 303 11.06 -52.06 0.77
CA LYS A 303 11.13 -50.85 -0.07
C LYS A 303 9.77 -50.44 -0.64
N ALA A 304 8.96 -51.42 -1.06
CA ALA A 304 7.61 -51.16 -1.56
C ALA A 304 6.69 -50.61 -0.45
N TRP A 305 6.84 -51.13 0.76
CA TRP A 305 6.14 -50.70 1.98
C TRP A 305 6.56 -49.31 2.43
N ASP A 306 7.86 -49.01 2.45
CA ASP A 306 8.38 -47.64 2.69
C ASP A 306 7.83 -46.64 1.66
N HIS A 307 7.79 -47.03 0.38
CA HIS A 307 7.25 -46.21 -0.71
C HIS A 307 5.73 -45.98 -0.56
N PHE A 308 4.97 -47.04 -0.29
CA PHE A 308 3.53 -46.97 0.00
C PHE A 308 3.25 -46.09 1.23
N HIS A 309 4.02 -46.23 2.31
CA HIS A 309 3.90 -45.38 3.49
C HIS A 309 4.24 -43.91 3.21
N SER A 310 5.22 -43.65 2.33
CA SER A 310 5.54 -42.29 1.86
C SER A 310 4.35 -41.66 1.12
N ILE A 311 3.78 -42.35 0.12
CA ILE A 311 2.62 -41.87 -0.65
C ILE A 311 1.39 -41.73 0.25
N ARG A 312 1.13 -42.68 1.16
CA ARG A 312 0.06 -42.59 2.18
C ARG A 312 0.28 -41.41 3.14
N SER A 313 1.53 -40.99 3.37
CA SER A 313 1.83 -39.76 4.10
C SER A 313 1.54 -38.51 3.27
N GLN A 314 1.97 -38.47 2.01
CA GLN A 314 1.66 -37.39 1.06
C GLN A 314 0.14 -37.18 0.92
N ARG A 315 -0.63 -38.28 0.84
CA ARG A 315 -2.11 -38.26 0.86
C ARG A 315 -2.68 -37.53 2.07
N ARG A 316 -2.17 -37.83 3.28
CA ARG A 316 -2.60 -37.17 4.53
C ARG A 316 -2.20 -35.69 4.55
N VAL A 317 -1.00 -35.37 4.07
CA VAL A 317 -0.55 -33.97 3.93
C VAL A 317 -1.46 -33.20 2.96
N LEU A 318 -1.76 -33.74 1.77
CA LEU A 318 -2.68 -33.11 0.82
C LEU A 318 -4.08 -32.85 1.40
N LEU A 319 -4.64 -33.82 2.14
CA LEU A 319 -5.93 -33.65 2.82
C LEU A 319 -5.89 -32.57 3.90
N SER A 320 -4.83 -32.52 4.71
CA SER A 320 -4.65 -31.46 5.73
C SER A 320 -4.45 -30.08 5.09
N ALA A 321 -3.71 -30.00 4.00
CA ALA A 321 -3.49 -28.78 3.23
C ALA A 321 -4.79 -28.30 2.57
N TRP A 322 -5.60 -29.19 2.00
CA TRP A 322 -6.93 -28.86 1.49
C TRP A 322 -7.83 -28.30 2.62
N ALA A 323 -7.88 -28.95 3.78
CA ALA A 323 -8.67 -28.48 4.91
C ALA A 323 -8.23 -27.09 5.43
N GLN A 324 -6.92 -26.79 5.41
CA GLN A 324 -6.38 -25.47 5.76
C GLN A 324 -6.70 -24.42 4.67
N VAL A 325 -6.44 -24.73 3.39
CA VAL A 325 -6.69 -23.82 2.26
C VAL A 325 -8.17 -23.52 2.10
N ARG A 326 -9.06 -24.52 2.23
CA ARG A 326 -10.52 -24.33 2.22
C ARG A 326 -10.97 -23.35 3.31
N LYS A 327 -10.49 -23.51 4.56
CA LYS A 327 -10.80 -22.57 5.66
C LYS A 327 -10.26 -21.16 5.39
N ALA A 328 -9.01 -21.04 4.95
CA ALA A 328 -8.40 -19.74 4.64
C ALA A 328 -9.07 -19.04 3.45
N PHE A 329 -9.54 -19.78 2.45
CA PHE A 329 -10.29 -19.26 1.31
C PHE A 329 -11.65 -18.72 1.74
N VAL A 330 -12.42 -19.47 2.54
CA VAL A 330 -13.71 -19.01 3.07
C VAL A 330 -13.55 -17.72 3.88
N LEU A 331 -12.57 -17.67 4.79
CA LEU A 331 -12.30 -16.46 5.58
C LEU A 331 -11.93 -15.25 4.71
N ARG A 332 -11.14 -15.44 3.63
CA ARG A 332 -10.81 -14.37 2.68
C ARG A 332 -12.01 -13.94 1.85
N ALA A 333 -12.85 -14.86 1.42
CA ALA A 333 -14.07 -14.57 0.65
C ALA A 333 -15.08 -13.75 1.48
N VAL A 334 -15.30 -14.15 2.74
CA VAL A 334 -16.14 -13.39 3.69
C VAL A 334 -15.57 -12.00 3.95
N ALA A 335 -14.25 -11.87 4.15
CA ALA A 335 -13.61 -10.56 4.31
C ALA A 335 -13.78 -9.67 3.06
N ALA A 336 -13.54 -10.20 1.86
CA ALA A 336 -13.69 -9.45 0.61
C ALA A 336 -15.15 -9.02 0.34
N ALA A 337 -16.13 -9.86 0.68
CA ALA A 337 -17.54 -9.49 0.58
C ALA A 337 -17.92 -8.38 1.59
N ALA A 338 -17.40 -8.45 2.83
CA ALA A 338 -17.61 -7.42 3.84
C ALA A 338 -16.92 -6.08 3.50
N GLU A 339 -15.71 -6.12 2.94
CA GLU A 339 -15.02 -4.93 2.41
C GLU A 339 -15.84 -4.30 1.26
N ALA A 340 -16.40 -5.12 0.37
CA ALA A 340 -17.25 -4.65 -0.72
C ALA A 340 -18.61 -4.10 -0.23
N ALA A 341 -19.20 -4.66 0.83
CA ALA A 341 -20.37 -4.13 1.52
C ALA A 341 -20.08 -2.75 2.12
N ALA A 342 -19.01 -2.62 2.91
CA ALA A 342 -18.61 -1.34 3.50
C ALA A 342 -18.27 -0.27 2.44
N ALA A 343 -17.64 -0.67 1.33
CA ALA A 343 -17.40 0.23 0.19
C ALA A 343 -18.71 0.73 -0.42
N ARG A 344 -19.69 -0.15 -0.63
CA ARG A 344 -21.02 0.22 -1.16
C ARG A 344 -21.82 1.11 -0.21
N GLU A 345 -21.77 0.85 1.09
CA GLU A 345 -22.38 1.73 2.10
C GLU A 345 -21.74 3.12 2.09
N ALA A 346 -20.40 3.20 1.99
CA ALA A 346 -19.69 4.47 1.85
C ALA A 346 -20.05 5.21 0.55
N GLU A 347 -20.22 4.51 -0.58
CA GLU A 347 -20.72 5.11 -1.83
C GLU A 347 -22.12 5.73 -1.67
N VAL A 348 -23.03 5.04 -0.97
CA VAL A 348 -24.39 5.53 -0.69
C VAL A 348 -24.35 6.76 0.22
N VAL A 349 -23.61 6.71 1.33
CA VAL A 349 -23.45 7.88 2.24
C VAL A 349 -22.82 9.08 1.52
N LEU A 350 -21.88 8.85 0.60
CA LEU A 350 -21.31 9.89 -0.24
C LEU A 350 -22.34 10.44 -1.25
N ALA A 351 -23.17 9.60 -1.88
CA ALA A 351 -24.24 10.04 -2.76
C ALA A 351 -25.29 10.91 -2.02
N ASP A 352 -25.74 10.45 -0.86
CA ASP A 352 -26.62 11.19 0.06
C ASP A 352 -26.03 12.56 0.45
N SER A 353 -24.74 12.60 0.81
CA SER A 353 -24.08 13.86 1.17
C SER A 353 -24.02 14.84 0.00
N ARG A 354 -23.85 14.36 -1.23
CA ARG A 354 -23.87 15.17 -2.45
C ARG A 354 -25.27 15.70 -2.75
N GLN A 355 -26.32 14.89 -2.56
CA GLN A 355 -27.71 15.36 -2.69
C GLN A 355 -28.00 16.49 -1.68
N LYS A 356 -27.69 16.27 -0.40
CA LYS A 356 -27.86 17.28 0.66
C LYS A 356 -27.06 18.58 0.39
N GLN A 357 -25.86 18.47 -0.17
CA GLN A 357 -25.09 19.64 -0.63
C GLN A 357 -25.78 20.39 -1.79
N LEU A 358 -26.34 19.68 -2.78
CA LEU A 358 -27.08 20.28 -3.89
C LEU A 358 -28.35 20.99 -3.42
N GLU A 359 -29.08 20.40 -2.47
CA GLU A 359 -30.24 21.02 -1.81
C GLU A 359 -29.85 22.33 -1.12
N ILE A 360 -28.82 22.30 -0.26
CA ILE A 360 -28.29 23.49 0.42
C ILE A 360 -27.84 24.56 -0.59
N CYS A 361 -27.21 24.18 -1.70
CA CYS A 361 -26.82 25.12 -2.76
C CYS A 361 -28.02 25.73 -3.49
N ALA A 362 -29.10 24.98 -3.72
CA ALA A 362 -30.34 25.52 -4.29
C ALA A 362 -31.01 26.51 -3.33
N ASP A 363 -31.05 26.17 -2.04
CA ASP A 363 -31.60 26.98 -0.96
C ASP A 363 -30.86 28.32 -0.78
N LEU A 364 -29.52 28.26 -0.77
CA LEU A 364 -28.66 29.45 -0.72
C LEU A 364 -28.80 30.29 -1.99
N LYS A 365 -28.92 29.67 -3.17
CA LYS A 365 -29.17 30.39 -4.43
C LYS A 365 -30.52 31.12 -4.40
N ALA A 366 -31.58 30.50 -3.87
CA ALA A 366 -32.89 31.14 -3.70
C ALA A 366 -32.80 32.36 -2.75
N LYS A 367 -32.15 32.21 -1.60
CA LYS A 367 -31.91 33.29 -0.63
C LYS A 367 -31.08 34.45 -1.23
N VAL A 368 -30.06 34.15 -2.04
CA VAL A 368 -29.27 35.17 -2.75
C VAL A 368 -30.10 35.90 -3.82
N LEU A 369 -31.01 35.22 -4.52
CA LEU A 369 -31.93 35.87 -5.47
C LEU A 369 -32.94 36.78 -4.76
N GLN A 370 -33.50 36.35 -3.63
CA GLN A 370 -34.37 37.18 -2.78
C GLN A 370 -33.64 38.44 -2.28
N TRP A 371 -32.39 38.29 -1.81
CA TRP A 371 -31.59 39.43 -1.35
C TRP A 371 -31.23 40.39 -2.51
N LYS A 372 -30.93 39.88 -3.71
CA LYS A 372 -30.71 40.74 -4.89
C LYS A 372 -31.95 41.56 -5.25
N ALA A 373 -33.14 40.95 -5.25
CA ALA A 373 -34.39 41.68 -5.49
C ALA A 373 -34.62 42.77 -4.42
N GLN A 374 -34.37 42.48 -3.15
CA GLN A 374 -34.46 43.47 -2.06
C GLN A 374 -33.44 44.61 -2.20
N GLN A 375 -32.20 44.32 -2.64
CA GLN A 375 -31.20 45.33 -2.98
C GLN A 375 -31.64 46.22 -4.15
N GLU A 376 -32.19 45.63 -5.21
CA GLU A 376 -32.69 46.38 -6.36
C GLU A 376 -33.87 47.30 -5.99
N GLU A 377 -34.79 46.86 -5.14
CA GLU A 377 -35.86 47.72 -4.60
C GLU A 377 -35.33 48.81 -3.67
N ALA A 378 -34.37 48.50 -2.79
CA ALA A 378 -33.72 49.51 -1.94
C ALA A 378 -33.02 50.59 -2.79
N ALA A 379 -32.27 50.20 -3.81
CA ALA A 379 -31.59 51.11 -4.73
C ALA A 379 -32.58 51.99 -5.54
N LYS A 380 -33.73 51.44 -5.96
CA LYS A 380 -34.82 52.23 -6.59
C LYS A 380 -35.37 53.29 -5.64
N LEU A 381 -35.60 52.93 -4.37
CA LEU A 381 -36.09 53.86 -3.35
C LEU A 381 -35.06 54.95 -3.01
N GLU A 382 -33.78 54.60 -2.87
CA GLU A 382 -32.69 55.57 -2.68
C GLU A 382 -32.55 56.52 -3.87
N ALA A 383 -32.62 56.01 -5.10
CA ALA A 383 -32.59 56.84 -6.31
C ALA A 383 -33.79 57.80 -6.38
N ALA A 384 -35.00 57.35 -6.01
CA ALA A 384 -36.18 58.20 -5.94
C ALA A 384 -36.08 59.28 -4.83
N VAL A 385 -35.46 58.97 -3.69
CA VAL A 385 -35.16 59.96 -2.64
C VAL A 385 -34.10 60.95 -3.09
N ALA A 386 -33.07 60.50 -3.83
CA ALA A 386 -32.03 61.36 -4.38
C ALA A 386 -32.58 62.31 -5.46
N ALA A 387 -33.46 61.84 -6.35
CA ALA A 387 -34.16 62.68 -7.33
C ALA A 387 -34.96 63.80 -6.63
N ARG A 388 -35.78 63.45 -5.64
CA ARG A 388 -36.58 64.39 -4.83
C ARG A 388 -35.75 65.38 -3.99
N ARG A 389 -34.45 65.11 -3.78
CA ARG A 389 -33.52 66.07 -3.17
C ARG A 389 -32.99 67.05 -4.22
N LYS A 390 -32.54 66.53 -5.37
CA LYS A 390 -32.08 67.35 -6.50
C LYS A 390 -33.14 68.32 -7.00
N GLU A 391 -34.38 67.88 -7.18
CA GLU A 391 -35.50 68.74 -7.59
C GLU A 391 -35.65 69.96 -6.65
N LYS A 392 -35.52 69.75 -5.33
CA LYS A 392 -35.59 70.82 -4.33
C LYS A 392 -34.34 71.70 -4.27
N GLU A 393 -33.21 71.21 -4.74
CA GLU A 393 -31.97 71.98 -4.89
C GLU A 393 -32.05 72.85 -6.15
N ASP A 394 -32.49 72.30 -7.28
CA ASP A 394 -32.78 73.02 -8.53
C ASP A 394 -33.83 74.12 -8.34
N GLU A 395 -34.92 73.86 -7.59
CA GLU A 395 -35.93 74.87 -7.23
C GLU A 395 -35.33 76.04 -6.44
N ARG A 396 -34.45 75.75 -5.46
CA ARG A 396 -33.75 76.78 -4.68
C ARG A 396 -32.81 77.60 -5.53
N GLU A 397 -32.06 76.96 -6.44
CA GLU A 397 -31.18 77.67 -7.38
C GLU A 397 -31.97 78.58 -8.33
N ARG A 398 -33.13 78.16 -8.82
CA ARG A 398 -34.00 79.02 -9.66
C ARG A 398 -34.42 80.28 -8.91
N LEU A 399 -34.93 80.14 -7.68
CA LEU A 399 -35.35 81.26 -6.83
C LEU A 399 -34.17 82.20 -6.50
N GLN A 400 -32.96 81.68 -6.31
CA GLN A 400 -31.76 82.51 -6.10
C GLN A 400 -31.38 83.29 -7.37
N ARG A 401 -31.39 82.63 -8.54
CA ARG A 401 -31.09 83.28 -9.84
C ARG A 401 -32.10 84.39 -10.17
N GLU A 402 -33.39 84.19 -9.86
CA GLU A 402 -34.43 85.20 -9.99
C GLU A 402 -34.18 86.42 -9.08
N GLN A 403 -33.85 86.20 -7.80
CA GLN A 403 -33.51 87.30 -6.88
C GLN A 403 -32.26 88.08 -7.33
N GLU A 404 -31.27 87.41 -7.93
CA GLU A 404 -30.10 88.08 -8.50
C GLU A 404 -30.43 88.95 -9.71
N THR A 405 -31.29 88.53 -10.64
CA THR A 405 -31.62 89.35 -11.81
C THR A 405 -32.36 90.63 -11.41
N ILE A 406 -33.22 90.57 -10.38
CA ILE A 406 -33.90 91.75 -9.82
C ILE A 406 -32.89 92.75 -9.24
N ARG A 407 -31.90 92.29 -8.46
CA ARG A 407 -30.83 93.16 -7.92
C ARG A 407 -30.01 93.81 -9.03
N ARG A 408 -29.56 93.02 -10.02
CA ARG A 408 -28.79 93.50 -11.18
C ARG A 408 -29.57 94.54 -12.01
N ALA A 409 -30.89 94.44 -12.09
CA ALA A 409 -31.73 95.45 -12.74
C ALA A 409 -31.76 96.77 -11.95
N GLN A 410 -31.99 96.71 -10.64
CA GLN A 410 -32.02 97.90 -9.77
C GLN A 410 -30.70 98.68 -9.80
N ASP A 411 -29.55 98.00 -9.80
CA ASP A 411 -28.24 98.66 -9.84
C ASP A 411 -27.94 99.28 -11.22
N LYS A 412 -28.45 98.67 -12.31
CA LYS A 412 -28.38 99.23 -13.67
C LYS A 412 -29.17 100.54 -13.80
N GLU A 413 -30.25 100.71 -13.06
CA GLU A 413 -31.01 101.98 -13.01
C GLU A 413 -30.32 103.08 -12.20
N LYS A 414 -29.69 102.72 -11.06
CA LYS A 414 -28.86 103.66 -10.27
C LYS A 414 -27.72 104.21 -11.12
N LEU A 415 -27.03 103.34 -11.87
CA LEU A 415 -25.96 103.73 -12.78
C LEU A 415 -26.43 104.72 -13.86
N LYS A 416 -27.58 104.49 -14.50
CA LYS A 416 -28.12 105.42 -15.52
C LYS A 416 -28.30 106.85 -14.99
N LYS A 417 -28.83 107.00 -13.77
CA LYS A 417 -29.06 108.31 -13.14
C LYS A 417 -27.74 109.05 -12.89
N TYR A 418 -26.72 108.34 -12.37
CA TYR A 418 -25.39 108.89 -12.13
C TYR A 418 -24.69 109.40 -13.40
N TRP A 419 -24.83 108.69 -14.53
CA TRP A 419 -24.21 109.13 -15.79
C TRP A 419 -24.86 110.40 -16.37
N ALA A 420 -26.18 110.54 -16.31
CA ALA A 420 -26.88 111.74 -16.79
C ALA A 420 -26.50 113.02 -16.01
N GLU A 421 -26.32 112.91 -14.68
CA GLU A 421 -25.83 114.02 -13.84
C GLU A 421 -24.38 114.44 -14.15
N LYS A 422 -23.61 113.58 -14.85
CA LYS A 422 -22.23 113.84 -15.25
C LYS A 422 -22.15 114.52 -16.62
N GLU A 423 -23.04 114.16 -17.54
CA GLU A 423 -23.11 114.75 -18.89
C GLU A 423 -23.53 116.23 -18.86
N LEU A 424 -24.51 116.60 -18.02
CA LEU A 424 -24.92 118.01 -17.83
C LEU A 424 -23.75 118.91 -17.37
N LYS A 425 -22.93 118.43 -16.44
CA LYS A 425 -21.77 119.17 -15.92
C LYS A 425 -20.67 119.36 -16.96
N TRP A 426 -20.56 118.45 -17.93
CA TRP A 426 -19.62 118.57 -19.04
C TRP A 426 -20.05 119.67 -20.02
N GLN A 427 -21.33 119.72 -20.37
CA GLN A 427 -21.89 120.75 -21.26
C GLN A 427 -21.72 122.17 -20.69
N GLU A 428 -21.96 122.33 -19.38
CA GLU A 428 -21.67 123.58 -18.66
C GLU A 428 -20.20 124.03 -18.71
N GLN A 429 -19.25 123.12 -18.98
CA GLN A 429 -17.83 123.45 -19.08
C GLN A 429 -17.45 123.79 -20.54
N GLU A 430 -17.95 123.04 -21.52
CA GLU A 430 -17.73 123.33 -22.94
C GLU A 430 -18.22 124.73 -23.36
N GLU A 431 -19.36 125.20 -22.85
CA GLU A 431 -19.87 126.55 -23.14
C GLU A 431 -18.94 127.67 -22.62
N ARG A 432 -18.24 127.44 -21.50
CA ARG A 432 -17.31 128.42 -20.89
C ARG A 432 -15.99 128.49 -21.68
N ASP A 433 -15.49 127.34 -22.13
CA ASP A 433 -14.27 127.25 -22.92
C ASP A 433 -14.45 127.83 -24.34
N LEU A 434 -15.63 127.67 -24.95
CA LEU A 434 -15.97 128.26 -26.24
C LEU A 434 -15.91 129.80 -26.23
N GLN A 435 -16.38 130.44 -25.16
CA GLN A 435 -16.40 131.90 -25.03
C GLN A 435 -14.97 132.48 -25.03
N GLN A 436 -14.04 131.87 -24.29
CA GLN A 436 -12.63 132.28 -24.26
C GLN A 436 -11.94 132.12 -25.62
N LEU A 437 -12.35 131.12 -26.41
CA LEU A 437 -11.79 130.81 -27.73
C LEU A 437 -12.14 131.88 -28.77
N GLU A 438 -13.31 132.54 -28.66
CA GLU A 438 -13.68 133.64 -29.55
C GLU A 438 -12.88 134.93 -29.31
N GLU A 439 -12.52 135.23 -28.07
CA GLU A 439 -11.72 136.42 -27.73
C GLU A 439 -10.29 136.29 -28.29
N LEU A 440 -9.66 135.12 -28.13
CA LEU A 440 -8.35 134.82 -28.71
C LEU A 440 -8.34 134.91 -30.25
N ARG A 441 -9.43 134.52 -30.91
CA ARG A 441 -9.56 134.61 -32.39
C ARG A 441 -9.54 136.06 -32.90
N LYS A 442 -10.07 137.03 -32.14
CA LYS A 442 -10.06 138.46 -32.52
C LYS A 442 -8.62 139.01 -32.54
N LEU A 443 -7.85 138.76 -31.49
CA LEU A 443 -6.45 139.18 -31.38
C LEU A 443 -5.57 138.59 -32.51
N MET A 444 -5.79 137.32 -32.85
CA MET A 444 -5.07 136.64 -33.94
C MET A 444 -5.32 137.28 -35.32
N ALA A 445 -6.54 137.79 -35.57
CA ALA A 445 -6.89 138.42 -36.85
C ALA A 445 -6.14 139.75 -37.07
N GLU A 446 -5.92 140.54 -36.02
CA GLU A 446 -5.23 141.83 -36.09
C GLU A 446 -3.73 141.68 -36.40
N GLN A 447 -3.09 140.63 -35.89
CA GLN A 447 -1.70 140.30 -36.24
C GLN A 447 -1.59 139.76 -37.68
N ALA A 448 -2.55 138.93 -38.11
CA ALA A 448 -2.57 138.37 -39.46
C ALA A 448 -2.69 139.43 -40.58
N ALA A 449 -3.27 140.60 -40.29
CA ALA A 449 -3.28 141.73 -41.23
C ALA A 449 -1.87 142.29 -41.46
N LYS A 450 -1.12 142.57 -40.39
CA LYS A 450 0.20 143.22 -40.43
C LYS A 450 1.28 142.36 -41.10
N ASP A 451 1.19 141.04 -41.00
CA ASP A 451 2.14 140.13 -41.64
C ASP A 451 1.92 139.96 -43.17
N ARG A 452 0.71 140.24 -43.69
CA ARG A 452 0.43 140.12 -45.14
C ARG A 452 1.26 141.12 -45.96
N GLU A 453 1.37 142.37 -45.51
CA GLU A 453 2.14 143.43 -46.17
C GLU A 453 3.63 143.08 -46.22
N ARG A 454 4.18 142.62 -45.09
CA ARG A 454 5.57 142.16 -44.92
C ARG A 454 5.93 140.99 -45.85
N VAL A 455 4.98 140.11 -46.18
CA VAL A 455 5.19 138.99 -47.11
C VAL A 455 5.17 139.46 -48.58
N GLN A 456 4.29 140.39 -48.95
CA GLN A 456 4.23 140.91 -50.33
C GLN A 456 5.54 141.61 -50.74
N PHE A 457 6.09 142.46 -49.87
CA PHE A 457 7.38 143.14 -50.10
C PHE A 457 8.54 142.16 -50.36
N ARG A 458 8.56 141.03 -49.63
CA ARG A 458 9.58 139.97 -49.78
C ARG A 458 9.44 139.19 -51.09
N ARG A 459 8.21 139.05 -51.62
CA ARG A 459 7.93 138.33 -52.88
C ARG A 459 8.53 139.05 -54.09
N ALA A 460 8.28 140.35 -54.22
CA ALA A 460 8.81 141.19 -55.29
C ALA A 460 10.36 141.26 -55.31
N LEU A 461 11.02 141.17 -54.14
CA LEU A 461 12.48 141.16 -54.04
C LEU A 461 13.11 139.84 -54.57
N LEU A 462 12.40 138.72 -54.46
CA LEU A 462 12.86 137.42 -54.96
C LEU A 462 12.74 137.32 -56.49
N GLU A 463 11.67 137.84 -57.08
CA GLU A 463 11.44 137.78 -58.53
C GLU A 463 12.53 138.54 -59.32
N LYS A 464 12.92 139.74 -58.86
CA LYS A 464 14.06 140.49 -59.46
C LYS A 464 15.37 139.70 -59.41
N ARG A 465 15.65 138.99 -58.30
CA ARG A 465 16.85 138.15 -58.15
C ARG A 465 16.82 136.89 -59.03
N LEU A 466 15.65 136.34 -59.31
CA LEU A 466 15.49 135.16 -60.18
C LEU A 466 15.73 135.49 -61.65
N LEU A 467 15.29 136.67 -62.13
CA LEU A 467 15.54 137.12 -63.50
C LEU A 467 17.05 137.34 -63.74
N GLN A 468 17.71 138.11 -62.88
CA GLN A 468 19.15 138.37 -62.96
C GLN A 468 19.99 137.06 -62.94
N LYS A 469 19.55 136.04 -62.20
CA LYS A 469 20.20 134.71 -62.22
C LYS A 469 20.05 133.97 -63.55
N LYS A 470 18.92 134.10 -64.26
CA LYS A 470 18.70 133.43 -65.55
C LYS A 470 19.58 134.02 -66.65
N GLU A 471 19.73 135.34 -66.68
CA GLU A 471 20.58 136.05 -67.64
C GLU A 471 22.06 135.67 -67.46
N LEU A 472 22.55 135.66 -66.21
CA LEU A 472 23.90 135.21 -65.87
C LEU A 472 24.13 133.72 -66.22
N ALA A 473 23.13 132.85 -66.01
CA ALA A 473 23.25 131.43 -66.34
C ALA A 473 23.41 131.18 -67.86
N LEU A 474 22.68 131.92 -68.70
CA LEU A 474 22.82 131.82 -70.16
C LEU A 474 24.20 132.27 -70.66
N LEU A 475 24.79 133.30 -70.04
CA LEU A 475 26.15 133.74 -70.35
C LEU A 475 27.19 132.71 -69.86
N GLN A 476 26.98 132.11 -68.69
CA GLN A 476 27.87 131.08 -68.13
C GLN A 476 27.84 129.78 -68.93
N ALA A 477 26.69 129.34 -69.43
CA ALA A 477 26.56 128.13 -70.25
C ALA A 477 27.43 128.21 -71.53
N ARG A 478 27.37 129.33 -72.26
CA ARG A 478 28.22 129.57 -73.45
C ARG A 478 29.71 129.51 -73.09
N GLN A 479 30.11 130.10 -71.96
CA GLN A 479 31.48 130.03 -71.46
C GLN A 479 31.88 128.64 -70.93
N GLN A 480 30.92 127.75 -70.63
CA GLN A 480 31.19 126.38 -70.22
C GLN A 480 31.43 125.47 -71.43
N GLU A 481 30.67 125.60 -72.52
CA GLU A 481 30.93 124.87 -73.78
C GLU A 481 32.35 125.16 -74.34
N GLU A 482 32.84 126.40 -74.21
CA GLU A 482 34.22 126.78 -74.55
C GLU A 482 35.27 126.25 -73.57
N LYS A 483 34.89 125.96 -72.32
CA LYS A 483 35.79 125.44 -71.27
C LYS A 483 35.86 123.92 -71.26
N GLU A 484 34.77 123.20 -71.56
CA GLU A 484 34.81 121.73 -71.60
C GLU A 484 35.71 121.22 -72.73
N LYS A 485 35.66 121.87 -73.91
CA LYS A 485 36.63 121.68 -75.01
C LYS A 485 38.10 121.93 -74.63
N ARG A 486 38.37 122.59 -73.49
CA ARG A 486 39.72 122.80 -72.91
C ARG A 486 40.00 121.89 -71.71
N LEU A 487 38.98 121.45 -70.98
CA LEU A 487 39.12 120.60 -69.79
C LEU A 487 39.24 119.11 -70.13
N GLU A 488 38.69 118.65 -71.26
CA GLU A 488 38.99 117.30 -71.77
C GLU A 488 40.48 117.12 -72.07
N ALA A 489 41.16 118.16 -72.56
CA ALA A 489 42.61 118.18 -72.74
C ALA A 489 43.41 118.22 -71.42
N LEU A 490 42.78 118.47 -70.27
CA LEU A 490 43.42 118.57 -68.95
C LEU A 490 43.05 117.43 -67.98
N ARG A 491 42.01 116.63 -68.27
CA ARG A 491 41.55 115.51 -67.42
C ARG A 491 42.52 114.31 -67.34
N GLN A 492 43.74 114.44 -67.88
CA GLN A 492 44.72 113.36 -67.98
C GLN A 492 45.71 113.27 -66.77
N GLN A 493 45.54 114.04 -65.67
CA GLN A 493 46.63 114.31 -64.68
C GLN A 493 46.30 114.42 -63.12
N VAL A 494 45.86 113.32 -62.42
CA VAL A 494 46.17 112.94 -60.97
C VAL A 494 45.30 113.47 -59.73
N THR A 495 45.49 112.94 -58.45
CA THR A 495 44.49 112.74 -57.29
C THR A 495 45.04 112.57 -55.79
N ILE A 496 44.23 112.49 -54.63
CA ILE A 496 44.39 111.79 -53.23
C ILE A 496 43.62 112.38 -51.92
N VAL A 497 43.50 111.70 -50.70
CA VAL A 497 42.54 111.91 -49.49
C VAL A 497 43.00 111.48 -47.99
N ALA A 498 42.40 111.97 -46.83
CA ALA A 498 42.57 111.57 -45.33
C ALA A 498 41.47 112.17 -44.31
N LYS A 499 41.27 112.05 -42.92
CA LYS A 499 41.50 111.16 -41.67
C LYS A 499 40.61 111.54 -40.36
N LEU A 500 40.82 111.07 -39.07
CA LEU A 500 39.89 111.07 -37.84
C LEU A 500 40.48 110.99 -36.34
N ASP A 501 39.67 111.03 -35.21
CA ASP A 501 40.06 110.96 -33.73
C ASP A 501 38.99 110.41 -32.65
N PRO A 502 39.33 109.86 -31.42
CA PRO A 502 38.37 109.26 -30.42
C PRO A 502 38.57 109.45 -28.86
N ALA A 503 37.51 109.66 -28.03
CA ALA A 503 37.65 109.70 -26.53
C ALA A 503 36.44 109.28 -25.61
N ARG A 504 35.27 108.88 -26.12
CA ARG A 504 33.98 108.94 -25.37
C ARG A 504 33.57 107.71 -24.52
N ALA A 505 34.51 106.95 -23.95
CA ALA A 505 34.30 105.50 -23.76
C ALA A 505 34.18 104.90 -22.32
N VAL A 506 34.42 105.63 -21.21
CA VAL A 506 34.63 104.99 -19.89
C VAL A 506 33.98 105.73 -18.70
N ALA A 507 32.74 105.38 -18.30
CA ALA A 507 32.11 105.82 -17.04
C ALA A 507 30.88 104.96 -16.64
N ASP A 508 30.73 104.66 -15.33
CA ASP A 508 29.64 103.83 -14.77
C ASP A 508 28.49 104.63 -14.14
N THR A 509 27.32 103.99 -13.94
CA THR A 509 26.08 104.63 -13.47
C THR A 509 25.28 103.85 -12.42
N VAL A 510 24.17 104.44 -11.94
CA VAL A 510 23.48 104.19 -10.66
C VAL A 510 23.02 102.74 -10.40
N ALA A 511 22.80 101.92 -11.43
CA ALA A 511 22.15 100.61 -11.32
C ALA A 511 22.94 99.56 -10.49
N SER A 512 24.24 99.72 -10.28
CA SER A 512 25.08 98.71 -9.61
C SER A 512 24.86 98.59 -8.10
N LYS A 513 24.41 99.67 -7.43
CA LYS A 513 24.35 99.71 -5.95
C LYS A 513 23.23 98.87 -5.31
N ALA A 514 22.25 98.41 -6.09
CA ALA A 514 21.08 97.70 -5.58
C ALA A 514 21.29 96.19 -5.28
N ARG A 515 22.47 95.63 -5.53
CA ARG A 515 22.72 94.16 -5.41
C ARG A 515 23.36 93.69 -4.09
N MET A 516 23.75 94.59 -3.19
CA MET A 516 24.50 94.26 -1.96
C MET A 516 23.58 94.31 -0.72
N GLY A 517 22.62 93.40 -0.62
CA GLY A 517 21.55 93.43 0.38
C GLY A 517 22.04 93.32 1.83
N ILE A 518 21.72 94.32 2.65
CA ILE A 518 21.95 94.39 4.10
C ILE A 518 20.69 95.02 4.72
N GLY A 519 20.10 94.42 5.78
CA GLY A 519 19.08 95.14 6.57
C GLY A 519 17.89 94.36 7.16
N ALA A 520 17.82 93.03 7.09
CA ALA A 520 16.79 92.24 7.78
C ALA A 520 17.42 91.11 8.60
N LYS A 521 16.90 90.89 9.81
CA LYS A 521 17.28 89.82 10.74
C LYS A 521 16.01 89.14 11.23
N ASP A 522 16.04 87.81 11.34
CA ASP A 522 15.29 87.02 12.30
C ASP A 522 16.04 85.71 12.54
N GLU A 523 16.03 85.24 13.78
CA GLU A 523 16.66 84.00 14.28
C GLU A 523 15.50 83.16 14.88
N PHE A 524 15.41 81.83 14.78
CA PHE A 524 16.40 80.83 15.21
C PHE A 524 16.18 79.47 14.49
N GLU A 525 17.12 78.54 14.64
CA GLU A 525 17.17 77.28 13.87
C GLU A 525 16.69 76.03 14.65
N LEU A 526 16.20 75.01 13.91
CA LEU A 526 16.22 73.60 14.34
C LEU A 526 16.81 72.70 13.24
N GLN A 527 18.09 72.37 13.41
CA GLN A 527 18.84 71.24 12.83
C GLN A 527 18.29 70.59 11.55
N GLN A 528 18.76 71.05 10.37
CA GLN A 528 18.75 70.22 9.16
C GLN A 528 20.03 69.35 9.10
N PRO A 529 19.95 68.08 8.66
CA PRO A 529 21.14 67.27 8.39
C PRO A 529 21.92 67.82 7.18
N LEU A 530 23.24 67.69 7.23
CA LEU A 530 24.20 68.17 6.22
C LEU A 530 23.98 67.61 4.79
N PHE A 531 23.14 66.58 4.63
CA PHE A 531 22.71 66.04 3.35
C PHE A 531 21.19 65.78 3.38
N ARG A 532 20.50 66.04 2.26
CA ARG A 532 19.11 65.62 2.08
C ARG A 532 19.03 64.10 1.99
N LEU A 533 18.63 63.45 3.09
CA LEU A 533 18.29 62.03 3.10
C LEU A 533 17.01 61.81 2.28
N HIS A 534 17.13 61.20 1.10
CA HIS A 534 16.01 60.78 0.28
C HIS A 534 15.45 59.42 0.74
N THR A 535 15.19 59.31 2.04
CA THR A 535 14.56 58.17 2.71
C THR A 535 13.06 58.40 2.87
N TYR A 536 12.27 57.33 2.93
CA TYR A 536 10.86 57.41 3.30
C TYR A 536 10.72 57.85 4.76
N SER A 537 9.77 58.73 5.06
CA SER A 537 9.37 59.00 6.46
C SER A 537 8.49 57.88 7.01
N GLU A 538 8.39 57.76 8.33
CA GLU A 538 7.52 56.77 8.98
C GLU A 538 6.05 56.92 8.51
N GLU A 539 5.56 58.16 8.38
CA GLU A 539 4.25 58.47 7.81
C GLU A 539 4.09 57.95 6.37
N GLN A 540 5.12 58.09 5.52
CA GLN A 540 5.10 57.57 4.15
C GLN A 540 5.11 56.05 4.11
N VAL A 541 5.84 55.39 5.01
CA VAL A 541 5.84 53.93 5.14
C VAL A 541 4.47 53.43 5.62
N ILE A 542 3.91 54.04 6.66
CA ILE A 542 2.59 53.72 7.22
C ILE A 542 1.45 54.06 6.23
N SER A 543 1.67 54.96 5.27
CA SER A 543 0.69 55.28 4.22
C SER A 543 0.45 54.16 3.20
N ASP A 544 1.34 53.17 3.08
CA ASP A 544 1.17 52.09 2.10
C ASP A 544 -0.02 51.18 2.48
N PRO A 545 -1.06 51.06 1.64
CA PRO A 545 -2.23 50.23 1.92
C PRO A 545 -1.89 48.73 2.06
N ARG A 546 -0.83 48.25 1.40
CA ARG A 546 -0.36 46.85 1.54
C ARG A 546 0.24 46.63 2.93
N LEU A 547 1.04 47.57 3.44
CA LEU A 547 1.63 47.47 4.77
C LEU A 547 0.55 47.53 5.85
N ARG A 548 -0.42 48.45 5.74
CA ARG A 548 -1.55 48.55 6.68
C ARG A 548 -2.38 47.27 6.75
N VAL A 549 -2.61 46.61 5.61
CA VAL A 549 -3.35 45.33 5.58
C VAL A 549 -2.49 44.16 6.07
N GLU A 550 -1.18 44.14 5.80
CA GLU A 550 -0.28 43.13 6.37
C GLU A 550 -0.22 43.22 7.90
N LEU A 551 -0.08 44.43 8.45
CA LEU A 551 -0.09 44.68 9.88
C LEU A 551 -1.42 44.24 10.53
N ALA A 552 -2.56 44.62 9.96
CA ALA A 552 -3.87 44.17 10.46
C ALA A 552 -4.05 42.63 10.38
N LEU A 553 -3.55 41.99 9.32
CA LEU A 553 -3.53 40.52 9.19
C LEU A 553 -2.53 39.85 10.14
N ARG A 554 -1.49 40.55 10.58
CA ARG A 554 -0.50 40.10 11.57
C ARG A 554 -1.03 40.23 12.99
N GLU A 555 -1.68 41.34 13.32
CA GLU A 555 -2.41 41.57 14.58
C GLU A 555 -3.54 40.54 14.75
N ALA A 556 -4.30 40.25 13.69
CA ALA A 556 -5.30 39.18 13.67
C ALA A 556 -4.71 37.76 13.60
N GLY A 557 -3.38 37.60 13.57
CA GLY A 557 -2.68 36.31 13.44
C GLY A 557 -2.75 35.64 12.05
N LEU A 558 -3.67 36.06 11.17
CA LEU A 558 -3.98 35.47 9.87
C LEU A 558 -2.88 35.56 8.80
N HIS A 559 -1.82 36.35 9.01
CA HIS A 559 -0.72 36.62 8.04
C HIS A 559 -0.11 35.41 7.32
N LYS A 560 -0.17 34.19 7.89
CA LYS A 560 0.37 32.95 7.27
C LYS A 560 -0.66 32.17 6.44
N THR A 561 -1.92 32.59 6.40
CA THR A 561 -3.00 31.87 5.69
C THR A 561 -2.95 32.06 4.16
N LEU A 562 -3.55 31.13 3.42
CA LEU A 562 -3.78 31.29 1.98
C LEU A 562 -4.64 32.52 1.67
N TYR A 563 -5.64 32.80 2.52
CA TYR A 563 -6.46 34.01 2.45
C TYR A 563 -5.62 35.30 2.52
N ALA A 564 -4.69 35.39 3.48
CA ALA A 564 -3.78 36.54 3.57
C ALA A 564 -2.91 36.70 2.31
N ARG A 565 -2.41 35.60 1.73
CA ARG A 565 -1.66 35.63 0.46
C ARG A 565 -2.52 36.14 -0.71
N GLU A 566 -3.76 35.69 -0.81
CA GLU A 566 -4.70 36.13 -1.84
C GLU A 566 -5.14 37.59 -1.68
N VAL A 567 -5.34 38.07 -0.46
CA VAL A 567 -5.70 39.48 -0.21
C VAL A 567 -4.51 40.38 -0.55
N LEU A 568 -3.31 40.06 -0.06
CA LEU A 568 -2.11 40.87 -0.30
C LEU A 568 -1.68 40.89 -1.78
N SER A 569 -1.93 39.83 -2.55
CA SER A 569 -1.64 39.82 -3.99
C SER A 569 -2.59 40.68 -4.82
N LYS A 570 -3.85 40.85 -4.37
CA LYS A 570 -4.89 41.65 -5.05
C LYS A 570 -4.81 43.16 -4.76
N LEU A 571 -4.08 43.58 -3.72
CA LEU A 571 -3.87 45.00 -3.41
C LEU A 571 -2.87 45.66 -4.38
N PRO A 572 -3.17 46.83 -4.97
CA PRO A 572 -2.22 47.55 -5.82
C PRO A 572 -1.07 48.16 -5.00
N PRO A 573 0.11 48.40 -5.59
CA PRO A 573 1.17 49.20 -4.97
C PRO A 573 0.78 50.70 -4.93
N PRO A 574 1.30 51.49 -3.97
CA PRO A 574 0.95 52.92 -3.82
C PRO A 574 1.39 53.80 -5.00
N LYS A 575 2.29 53.29 -5.86
CA LYS A 575 2.56 53.81 -7.20
C LYS A 575 2.50 52.63 -8.16
N LEU A 576 1.64 52.71 -9.17
CA LEU A 576 1.61 51.72 -10.25
C LEU A 576 2.97 51.71 -10.99
N PRO A 577 3.40 50.55 -11.53
CA PRO A 577 4.55 50.51 -12.43
C PRO A 577 4.39 51.50 -13.58
N ARG A 578 5.48 52.05 -14.08
CA ARG A 578 5.43 52.82 -15.33
C ARG A 578 5.08 51.88 -16.48
N ARG A 579 4.45 52.42 -17.53
CA ARG A 579 3.84 51.67 -18.64
C ARG A 579 4.86 50.89 -19.50
N ASP A 580 6.12 51.30 -19.45
CA ASP A 580 7.31 50.65 -20.02
C ASP A 580 7.85 49.49 -19.15
N MET A 581 7.37 49.33 -17.92
CA MET A 581 7.75 48.28 -16.96
C MET A 581 6.64 47.23 -16.73
N GLU A 582 5.57 47.22 -17.52
CA GLU A 582 4.53 46.18 -17.47
C GLU A 582 5.06 44.85 -18.01
N SER A 583 5.44 43.92 -17.13
CA SER A 583 5.83 42.56 -17.53
C SER A 583 4.64 41.79 -18.10
N THR A 584 4.68 41.45 -19.40
CA THR A 584 3.65 40.66 -20.08
C THR A 584 3.61 39.19 -19.64
N ALA A 585 4.65 38.69 -18.97
CA ALA A 585 4.84 37.29 -18.58
C ALA A 585 3.75 36.67 -17.67
N PHE A 586 2.85 37.48 -17.10
CA PHE A 586 1.80 37.04 -16.17
C PHE A 586 0.39 37.53 -16.54
N LYS A 587 0.15 37.89 -17.81
CA LYS A 587 -1.20 38.15 -18.33
C LYS A 587 -1.78 36.84 -18.89
N MET A 588 -2.70 36.22 -18.15
CA MET A 588 -3.71 35.27 -18.67
C MET A 588 -4.96 36.05 -19.09
#